data_AF-A0A268U5X4-F1
#
_entry.id   AF-A0A268U5X4-F1
#
_cell.length_a   1.000
_cell.length_b   1.000
_cell.length_c   1.000
_cell.angle_alpha   90.00
_cell.angle_beta   90.00
_cell.angle_gamma   90.00
#
_symmetry.space_group_name_H-M   'P 1'
#
loop_
_entity.id
_entity.type
_entity.pdbx_description
1 polymer ?
#
loop_
_entity_poly.entity_id
_entity_poly.type
_entity_poly.pdbx_seq_one_letter_code
_entity_poly.pdbx_strand_id
1 'polypeptide(L)'
;MISQSHLDEKQTVDLGSFYTPTFIVEIVYDMVLKQILNQNFDIRDFILLDTSCGYGNFLKTPLDFDKKIGADIDKKAIEIAKDNFKNFKKSPLFLVGNSLFNLKREKFNIKESDKIIIVGNPPYNDKTSIIKSHIKNQDFDLVDIDLKHRDLGISFLLSFAHLCADFICILHPLSYLIKESNFKSMKKFYKNYILVDSLIISSEVFCPNSLSFFPILIALYKRDNEGMDFDYIKNHTFKTIENKSFRLNDFDFISNYIDKYPNKNKVLSSQKVAMFYTMRDINALRRSKTFITKDCNNAVYIPKSKYSLYCFVDVFKQIISHIPYYFGNCDVMIDYDGFLKLEDEFIKSSQTKILNSKVMDYFKNLLRDHYED
;
A
#
# COMPACT_ATOMS: atom_id res chain seq x y z
N MET A 1 -23.08 -11.07 -13.76
CA MET A 1 -23.33 -9.67 -13.37
C MET A 1 -24.72 -9.58 -12.77
N ILE A 2 -24.83 -9.43 -11.45
CA ILE A 2 -26.07 -9.01 -10.79
C ILE A 2 -25.82 -7.56 -10.39
N SER A 3 -26.41 -6.61 -11.11
CA SER A 3 -26.38 -5.20 -10.71
C SER A 3 -27.22 -5.05 -9.44
N GLN A 4 -26.61 -4.62 -8.35
CA GLN A 4 -27.33 -4.24 -7.13
C GLN A 4 -27.86 -2.82 -7.30
N SER A 5 -29.05 -2.70 -7.88
CA SER A 5 -29.73 -1.43 -8.18
C SER A 5 -30.49 -0.82 -7.00
N HIS A 6 -29.97 -0.90 -5.76
CA HIS A 6 -30.73 -0.47 -4.56
C HIS A 6 -29.92 0.27 -3.47
N LEU A 7 -28.67 0.66 -3.72
CA LEU A 7 -27.88 1.36 -2.71
C LEU A 7 -27.69 2.83 -3.10
N ASP A 8 -28.04 3.73 -2.19
CA ASP A 8 -27.81 5.17 -2.32
C ASP A 8 -26.29 5.44 -2.36
N GLU A 9 -25.86 6.54 -2.98
CA GLU A 9 -24.44 6.87 -3.22
C GLU A 9 -23.66 6.90 -1.89
N LYS A 10 -24.32 7.35 -0.82
CA LYS A 10 -23.81 7.34 0.56
C LYS A 10 -23.66 5.93 1.15
N GLN A 11 -24.62 5.03 0.88
CA GLN A 11 -24.53 3.63 1.32
C GLN A 11 -23.43 2.88 0.56
N THR A 12 -23.18 3.21 -0.70
CA THR A 12 -22.10 2.59 -1.49
C THR A 12 -20.72 3.02 -0.99
N VAL A 13 -20.56 4.29 -0.61
CA VAL A 13 -19.33 4.81 0.02
C VAL A 13 -19.12 4.26 1.44
N ASP A 14 -20.19 4.19 2.24
CA ASP A 14 -20.14 3.63 3.59
C ASP A 14 -19.90 2.10 3.53
N LEU A 15 -20.62 1.35 2.69
CA LEU A 15 -20.42 -0.09 2.53
C LEU A 15 -19.04 -0.42 1.95
N GLY A 16 -18.55 0.31 0.94
CA GLY A 16 -17.21 0.10 0.37
C GLY A 16 -16.06 0.41 1.33
N SER A 17 -16.29 1.29 2.32
CA SER A 17 -15.30 1.62 3.36
C SER A 17 -15.23 0.57 4.49
N PHE A 18 -16.33 -0.16 4.76
CA PHE A 18 -16.41 -1.13 5.86
C PHE A 18 -16.45 -2.60 5.39
N TYR A 19 -16.57 -2.86 4.09
CA TYR A 19 -16.76 -4.20 3.55
C TYR A 19 -15.53 -4.66 2.76
N THR A 20 -14.87 -5.71 3.25
CA THR A 20 -13.87 -6.45 2.47
C THR A 20 -14.55 -7.60 1.73
N PRO A 21 -14.42 -7.71 0.39
CA PRO A 21 -15.01 -8.79 -0.39
C PRO A 21 -14.60 -10.19 0.07
N THR A 22 -15.54 -11.15 0.01
CA THR A 22 -15.35 -12.52 0.50
C THR A 22 -14.13 -13.21 -0.11
N PHE A 23 -13.89 -13.09 -1.42
CA PHE A 23 -12.75 -13.74 -2.07
C PHE A 23 -11.39 -13.24 -1.52
N ILE A 24 -11.32 -11.99 -1.04
CA ILE A 24 -10.10 -11.47 -0.40
C ILE A 24 -9.95 -12.04 1.01
N VAL A 25 -11.05 -12.18 1.75
CA VAL A 25 -11.05 -12.85 3.06
C VAL A 25 -10.59 -14.31 2.92
N GLU A 26 -11.05 -15.01 1.88
CA GLU A 26 -10.62 -16.37 1.55
C GLU A 26 -9.11 -16.44 1.28
N ILE A 27 -8.56 -15.54 0.44
CA ILE A 27 -7.12 -15.46 0.20
C ILE A 27 -6.32 -15.27 1.50
N VAL A 28 -6.77 -14.37 2.38
CA VAL A 28 -6.12 -14.15 3.68
C VAL A 28 -6.09 -15.43 4.50
N TYR A 29 -7.20 -16.17 4.55
CA TYR A 29 -7.25 -17.42 5.30
C TYR A 29 -6.44 -18.53 4.65
N ASP A 30 -6.39 -18.61 3.32
CA ASP A 30 -5.54 -19.58 2.61
C ASP A 30 -4.06 -19.33 2.93
N MET A 31 -3.61 -18.07 2.92
CA MET A 31 -2.26 -17.69 3.30
C MET A 31 -1.95 -18.08 4.76
N VAL A 32 -2.84 -17.75 5.69
CA VAL A 32 -2.69 -18.09 7.12
C VAL A 32 -2.65 -19.60 7.32
N LEU A 33 -3.60 -20.34 6.76
CA LEU A 33 -3.70 -21.80 6.90
C LEU A 33 -2.47 -22.51 6.37
N LYS A 34 -2.02 -22.15 5.16
CA LYS A 34 -0.81 -22.70 4.57
C LYS A 34 0.40 -22.48 5.49
N GLN A 35 0.53 -21.30 6.08
CA GLN A 35 1.64 -20.97 6.96
C GLN A 35 1.59 -21.69 8.31
N ILE A 36 0.39 -21.88 8.87
CA ILE A 36 0.16 -22.62 10.12
C ILE A 36 0.47 -24.10 9.92
N LEU A 37 -0.04 -24.69 8.84
CA LEU A 37 0.23 -26.09 8.47
C LEU A 37 1.72 -26.34 8.21
N ASN A 38 2.39 -25.45 7.46
CA ASN A 38 3.82 -25.57 7.17
C ASN A 38 4.70 -25.56 8.44
N GLN A 39 4.21 -24.98 9.54
CA GLN A 39 4.92 -24.93 10.82
C GLN A 39 4.43 -25.96 11.84
N ASN A 40 3.57 -26.89 11.42
CA ASN A 40 2.97 -27.92 12.28
C ASN A 40 2.26 -27.32 13.52
N PHE A 41 1.68 -26.13 13.39
CA PHE A 41 0.88 -25.53 14.44
C PHE A 41 -0.60 -25.94 14.30
N ASP A 42 -1.30 -25.98 15.43
CA ASP A 42 -2.75 -26.13 15.46
C ASP A 42 -3.41 -24.75 15.48
N ILE A 43 -4.35 -24.49 14.57
CA ILE A 43 -5.08 -23.21 14.50
C ILE A 43 -5.88 -22.94 15.79
N ARG A 44 -6.26 -23.99 16.52
CA ARG A 44 -6.97 -23.92 17.80
C ARG A 44 -6.13 -23.34 18.93
N ASP A 45 -4.81 -23.29 18.78
CA ASP A 45 -3.93 -22.66 19.77
C ASP A 45 -3.95 -21.12 19.70
N PHE A 46 -4.56 -20.55 18.66
CA PHE A 46 -4.49 -19.13 18.38
C PHE A 46 -5.80 -18.41 18.68
N ILE A 47 -5.66 -17.18 19.16
CA ILE A 47 -6.72 -16.18 19.16
C ILE A 47 -6.69 -15.45 17.82
N LEU A 48 -7.83 -15.39 17.14
CA LEU A 48 -8.03 -14.56 15.98
C LEU A 48 -8.49 -13.17 16.41
N LEU A 49 -7.76 -12.13 15.98
CA LEU A 49 -8.04 -10.74 16.31
C LEU A 49 -8.16 -9.90 15.03
N ASP A 50 -9.23 -9.11 14.94
CA ASP A 50 -9.39 -8.03 13.97
C ASP A 50 -9.71 -6.73 14.73
N THR A 51 -8.75 -5.79 14.74
CA THR A 51 -8.83 -4.56 15.54
C THR A 51 -9.57 -3.41 14.86
N SER A 52 -10.06 -3.62 13.65
CA SER A 52 -10.82 -2.66 12.85
C SER A 52 -11.86 -3.42 12.02
N CYS A 53 -12.69 -4.19 12.71
CA CYS A 53 -13.40 -5.30 12.09
C CYS A 53 -14.58 -4.89 11.23
N GLY A 54 -15.04 -3.63 11.28
CA GLY A 54 -16.25 -3.17 10.62
C GLY A 54 -17.41 -4.11 10.93
N TYR A 55 -17.97 -4.73 9.89
CA TYR A 55 -19.11 -5.67 10.01
C TYR A 55 -18.70 -7.13 10.31
N GLY A 56 -17.42 -7.36 10.63
CA GLY A 56 -16.87 -8.64 11.06
C GLY A 56 -16.59 -9.62 9.93
N ASN A 57 -16.36 -9.17 8.68
CA ASN A 57 -16.17 -10.07 7.54
C ASN A 57 -15.02 -11.04 7.72
N PHE A 58 -13.86 -10.58 8.22
CA PHE A 58 -12.75 -11.48 8.52
C PHE A 58 -13.10 -12.48 9.62
N LEU A 59 -14.00 -12.17 10.54
CA LEU A 59 -14.38 -13.09 11.62
C LEU A 59 -15.36 -14.19 11.16
N LYS A 60 -15.95 -14.06 9.95
CA LYS A 60 -16.83 -15.06 9.32
C LYS A 60 -16.04 -16.21 8.71
N THR A 61 -15.18 -16.82 9.51
CA THR A 61 -14.36 -17.98 9.11
C THR A 61 -14.90 -19.28 9.70
N PRO A 62 -14.93 -20.39 8.93
CA PRO A 62 -15.27 -21.70 9.45
C PRO A 62 -14.18 -22.29 10.35
N LEU A 63 -12.98 -21.69 10.38
CA LEU A 63 -11.87 -22.15 11.20
C LEU A 63 -12.16 -22.01 12.71
N ASP A 64 -11.76 -23.02 13.47
CA ASP A 64 -11.98 -23.08 14.92
C ASP A 64 -10.73 -22.56 15.65
N PHE A 65 -10.65 -21.25 15.81
CA PHE A 65 -9.70 -20.59 16.70
C PHE A 65 -10.11 -20.78 18.16
N ASP A 66 -9.16 -20.66 19.11
CA ASP A 66 -9.47 -20.67 20.56
C ASP A 66 -10.57 -19.63 20.85
N LYS A 67 -10.34 -18.41 20.34
CA LYS A 67 -11.25 -17.28 20.44
C LYS A 67 -11.18 -16.40 19.20
N LYS A 68 -12.31 -15.77 18.86
CA LYS A 68 -12.42 -14.76 17.80
C LYS A 68 -12.80 -13.43 18.42
N ILE A 69 -12.09 -12.37 18.08
CA ILE A 69 -12.26 -11.04 18.68
C ILE A 69 -12.29 -9.98 17.58
N GLY A 70 -13.35 -9.17 17.57
CA GLY A 70 -13.51 -8.02 16.69
C GLY A 70 -13.58 -6.74 17.49
N ALA A 71 -12.84 -5.72 17.11
CA ALA A 71 -12.96 -4.38 17.66
C ALA A 71 -13.15 -3.35 16.56
N ASP A 72 -13.97 -2.34 16.81
CA ASP A 72 -14.10 -1.19 15.94
C ASP A 72 -14.48 0.04 16.77
N ILE A 73 -14.09 1.22 16.29
CA ILE A 73 -14.44 2.49 16.92
C ILE A 73 -15.91 2.85 16.63
N ASP A 74 -16.45 2.40 15.50
CA ASP A 74 -17.84 2.65 15.12
C ASP A 74 -18.78 1.65 15.83
N LYS A 75 -19.51 2.16 16.81
CA LYS A 75 -20.54 1.42 17.56
C LYS A 75 -21.58 0.78 16.63
N LYS A 76 -22.01 1.48 15.58
CA LYS A 76 -23.02 0.98 14.64
C LYS A 76 -22.47 -0.19 13.82
N ALA A 77 -21.21 -0.13 13.40
CA ALA A 77 -20.55 -1.23 12.72
C ALA A 77 -20.50 -2.48 13.61
N ILE A 78 -20.18 -2.32 14.90
CA ILE A 78 -20.19 -3.41 15.87
C ILE A 78 -21.60 -3.98 16.13
N GLU A 79 -22.64 -3.15 16.17
CA GLU A 79 -24.03 -3.63 16.27
C GLU A 79 -24.40 -4.50 15.07
N ILE A 80 -24.08 -4.06 13.85
CA ILE A 80 -24.28 -4.83 12.62
C ILE A 80 -23.45 -6.12 12.64
N ALA A 81 -22.20 -6.06 13.12
CA ALA A 81 -21.34 -7.23 13.25
C ALA A 81 -21.95 -8.24 14.23
N LYS A 82 -22.43 -7.83 15.40
CA LYS A 82 -23.11 -8.74 16.35
C LYS A 82 -24.34 -9.39 15.71
N ASP A 83 -25.12 -8.61 14.97
CA ASP A 83 -26.32 -9.08 14.28
C ASP A 83 -26.00 -10.15 13.22
N ASN A 84 -24.93 -9.95 12.45
CA ASN A 84 -24.44 -10.92 11.46
C ASN A 84 -24.06 -12.29 12.08
N PHE A 85 -23.79 -12.36 13.38
CA PHE A 85 -23.33 -13.56 14.08
C PHE A 85 -24.35 -14.10 15.10
N LYS A 86 -25.57 -13.56 15.17
CA LYS A 86 -26.61 -14.00 16.15
C LYS A 86 -26.88 -15.50 16.15
N ASN A 87 -26.76 -16.16 14.99
CA ASN A 87 -27.04 -17.58 14.84
C ASN A 87 -25.78 -18.48 14.85
N PHE A 88 -24.60 -17.91 15.10
CA PHE A 88 -23.35 -18.67 15.13
C PHE A 88 -23.15 -19.33 16.50
N LYS A 89 -22.85 -20.64 16.50
CA LYS A 89 -22.62 -21.43 17.71
C LYS A 89 -21.50 -20.86 18.60
N LYS A 90 -20.45 -20.31 17.99
CA LYS A 90 -19.31 -19.66 18.65
C LYS A 90 -19.15 -18.26 18.07
N SER A 91 -19.93 -17.32 18.60
CA SER A 91 -19.91 -15.93 18.15
C SER A 91 -18.63 -15.22 18.64
N PRO A 92 -18.01 -14.34 17.82
CA PRO A 92 -16.87 -13.53 18.25
C PRO A 92 -17.20 -12.61 19.42
N LEU A 93 -16.18 -12.29 20.22
CA LEU A 93 -16.25 -11.18 21.17
C LEU A 93 -16.12 -9.86 20.40
N PHE A 94 -17.18 -9.07 20.38
CA PHE A 94 -17.18 -7.76 19.73
C PHE A 94 -17.04 -6.60 20.73
N LEU A 95 -16.05 -5.74 20.53
CA LEU A 95 -15.68 -4.62 21.40
C LEU A 95 -15.85 -3.29 20.65
N VAL A 96 -16.37 -2.28 21.33
CA VAL A 96 -16.48 -0.91 20.80
C VAL A 96 -15.38 -0.06 21.42
N GLY A 97 -14.56 0.58 20.60
CA GLY A 97 -13.56 1.53 21.06
C GLY A 97 -12.39 1.72 20.10
N ASN A 98 -11.62 2.79 20.29
CA ASN A 98 -10.41 3.04 19.50
C ASN A 98 -9.33 2.03 19.86
N SER A 99 -9.03 1.08 18.96
CA SER A 99 -8.00 0.04 19.18
C SER A 99 -6.60 0.59 19.45
N LEU A 100 -6.27 1.81 19.01
CA LEU A 100 -4.95 2.44 19.16
C LEU A 100 -4.78 3.28 20.44
N PHE A 101 -5.80 3.33 21.30
CA PHE A 101 -5.78 4.08 22.57
C PHE A 101 -5.62 3.16 23.79
N ASN A 102 -4.69 3.47 24.69
CA ASN A 102 -4.34 2.64 25.85
C ASN A 102 -4.20 1.16 25.47
N LEU A 103 -3.44 0.90 24.41
CA LEU A 103 -3.27 -0.42 23.82
C LEU A 103 -2.55 -1.35 24.79
N LYS A 104 -3.23 -2.43 25.17
CA LYS A 104 -2.66 -3.59 25.89
C LYS A 104 -3.45 -4.85 25.53
N ARG A 105 -2.87 -6.04 25.73
CA ARG A 105 -3.54 -7.31 25.44
C ARG A 105 -4.82 -7.50 26.25
N GLU A 106 -4.84 -7.04 27.50
CA GLU A 106 -5.99 -7.17 28.40
C GLU A 106 -7.23 -6.44 27.89
N LYS A 107 -7.05 -5.36 27.13
CA LYS A 107 -8.15 -4.62 26.49
C LYS A 107 -8.98 -5.52 25.56
N PHE A 108 -8.35 -6.54 24.99
CA PHE A 108 -9.00 -7.52 24.13
C PHE A 108 -9.32 -8.82 24.88
N ASN A 109 -9.18 -8.88 26.22
CA ASN A 109 -9.27 -10.10 27.00
C ASN A 109 -8.32 -11.19 26.47
N ILE A 110 -7.07 -10.80 26.22
CA ILE A 110 -5.95 -11.66 25.79
C ILE A 110 -4.87 -11.63 26.86
N LYS A 111 -4.27 -12.78 27.17
CA LYS A 111 -3.14 -12.90 28.11
C LYS A 111 -1.81 -12.74 27.37
N GLU A 112 -0.76 -12.42 28.11
CA GLU A 112 0.61 -12.34 27.57
C GLU A 112 1.11 -13.66 26.96
N SER A 113 0.66 -14.81 27.48
CA SER A 113 1.03 -16.14 26.97
C SER A 113 0.27 -16.58 25.72
N ASP A 114 -0.84 -15.92 25.39
CA ASP A 114 -1.72 -16.37 24.30
C ASP A 114 -1.06 -16.11 22.94
N LYS A 115 -1.23 -17.07 22.02
CA LYS A 115 -0.79 -16.88 20.62
C LYS A 115 -1.86 -16.11 19.85
N ILE A 116 -1.45 -15.14 19.04
CA ILE A 116 -2.38 -14.25 18.32
C ILE A 116 -2.13 -14.32 16.82
N ILE A 117 -3.20 -14.49 16.05
CA ILE A 117 -3.22 -14.18 14.62
C ILE A 117 -4.06 -12.93 14.42
N ILE A 118 -3.46 -11.89 13.85
CA ILE A 118 -4.17 -10.67 13.46
C ILE A 118 -4.53 -10.75 11.98
N VAL A 119 -5.79 -10.49 11.67
CA VAL A 119 -6.29 -10.32 10.30
C VAL A 119 -7.05 -9.01 10.19
N GLY A 120 -7.15 -8.46 8.98
CA GLY A 120 -8.00 -7.29 8.78
C GLY A 120 -7.63 -6.43 7.58
N ASN A 121 -8.46 -5.43 7.37
CA ASN A 121 -8.25 -4.34 6.43
C ASN A 121 -8.24 -3.02 7.22
N PRO A 122 -7.13 -2.71 7.93
CA PRO A 122 -7.07 -1.51 8.75
C PRO A 122 -7.22 -0.25 7.90
N PRO A 123 -7.87 0.80 8.44
CA PRO A 123 -8.01 2.06 7.71
C PRO A 123 -6.64 2.67 7.45
N TYR A 124 -6.34 2.93 6.18
CA TYR A 124 -5.15 3.66 5.75
C TYR A 124 -5.58 5.05 5.26
N ASN A 125 -4.98 6.09 5.84
CA ASN A 125 -5.29 7.47 5.50
C ASN A 125 -4.10 8.36 5.91
N ASP A 126 -3.39 8.87 4.91
CA ASP A 126 -2.36 9.89 5.09
C ASP A 126 -3.04 11.22 5.49
N LYS A 127 -2.56 11.88 6.56
CA LYS A 127 -2.96 13.23 6.98
C LYS A 127 -2.87 14.26 5.84
N THR A 128 -2.07 14.01 4.81
CA THR A 128 -1.89 14.90 3.66
C THR A 128 -2.90 14.69 2.52
N SER A 129 -3.78 13.68 2.58
CA SER A 129 -4.83 13.53 1.57
C SER A 129 -5.94 14.57 1.80
N ILE A 130 -6.20 15.37 0.77
CA ILE A 130 -7.04 16.59 0.77
C ILE A 130 -8.51 16.31 1.14
N ILE A 131 -8.94 15.06 1.06
CA ILE A 131 -10.31 14.62 1.38
C ILE A 131 -10.44 14.48 2.91
N LYS A 132 -11.37 15.23 3.53
CA LYS A 132 -11.76 15.18 4.96
C LYS A 132 -10.72 15.67 5.99
N SER A 133 -9.83 16.61 5.65
CA SER A 133 -8.85 17.21 6.60
C SER A 133 -9.46 17.73 7.91
N HIS A 134 -10.71 18.21 7.88
CA HIS A 134 -11.40 18.76 9.05
C HIS A 134 -11.91 17.69 10.05
N ILE A 135 -12.12 16.44 9.62
CA ILE A 135 -12.54 15.32 10.48
C ILE A 135 -11.31 14.57 11.03
N LYS A 136 -10.21 14.56 10.27
CA LYS A 136 -8.99 13.79 10.55
C LYS A 136 -8.19 14.20 11.78
N ASN A 137 -8.39 15.38 12.35
CA ASN A 137 -7.55 15.83 13.48
C ASN A 137 -8.00 15.32 14.85
N GLN A 138 -9.27 14.97 15.05
CA GLN A 138 -9.78 14.62 16.38
C GLN A 138 -9.43 13.19 16.82
N ASP A 139 -9.40 12.21 15.90
CA ASP A 139 -9.15 10.80 16.26
C ASP A 139 -7.67 10.47 16.48
N PHE A 140 -6.75 11.24 15.88
CA PHE A 140 -5.30 10.99 15.99
C PHE A 140 -4.67 11.47 17.30
N ASP A 141 -5.37 12.32 18.05
CA ASP A 141 -4.93 12.74 19.38
C ASP A 141 -5.26 11.71 20.46
N LEU A 142 -6.03 10.68 20.08
CA LEU A 142 -6.36 9.51 20.90
C LEU A 142 -5.54 8.27 20.51
N VAL A 143 -4.45 8.43 19.75
CA VAL A 143 -3.50 7.34 19.45
C VAL A 143 -2.34 7.41 20.44
N ASP A 144 -1.98 6.26 21.02
CA ASP A 144 -0.85 6.18 21.94
C ASP A 144 0.44 6.71 21.29
N ILE A 145 1.23 7.45 22.08
CA ILE A 145 2.34 8.26 21.55
C ILE A 145 3.40 7.42 20.82
N ASP A 146 3.59 6.18 21.25
CA ASP A 146 4.56 5.23 20.69
C ASP A 146 4.06 4.55 19.41
N LEU A 147 2.77 4.65 19.11
CA LEU A 147 2.08 4.17 17.91
C LEU A 147 1.78 5.31 16.91
N LYS A 148 1.84 6.57 17.35
CA LYS A 148 1.41 7.73 16.55
C LYS A 148 2.25 7.87 15.28
N HIS A 149 1.59 7.75 14.14
CA HIS A 149 2.16 8.02 12.83
C HIS A 149 1.29 9.00 12.02
N ARG A 150 1.85 9.58 10.95
CA ARG A 150 1.10 10.47 10.04
C ARG A 150 0.08 9.75 9.15
N ASP A 151 0.22 8.43 9.05
CA ASP A 151 -0.67 7.55 8.32
C ASP A 151 -1.23 6.54 9.32
N LEU A 152 -2.56 6.48 9.40
CA LEU A 152 -3.27 5.63 10.35
C LEU A 152 -2.97 4.14 10.16
N GLY A 153 -2.81 3.70 8.90
CA GLY A 153 -2.57 2.28 8.63
C GLY A 153 -1.22 1.82 9.19
N ILE A 154 -0.22 2.71 9.20
CA ILE A 154 1.07 2.44 9.85
C ILE A 154 0.92 2.36 11.37
N SER A 155 0.08 3.20 11.99
CA SER A 155 -0.21 3.09 13.42
C SER A 155 -0.79 1.72 13.80
N PHE A 156 -1.64 1.13 12.95
CA PHE A 156 -2.14 -0.23 13.12
C PHE A 156 -1.03 -1.30 12.99
N LEU A 157 -0.15 -1.20 11.99
CA LEU A 157 1.01 -2.10 11.92
C LEU A 157 1.86 -2.04 13.20
N LEU A 158 2.12 -0.83 13.72
CA LEU A 158 2.85 -0.66 14.98
C LEU A 158 2.08 -1.25 16.18
N SER A 159 0.75 -1.15 16.20
CA SER A 159 -0.07 -1.75 17.27
C SER A 159 -0.01 -3.27 17.24
N PHE A 160 0.05 -3.89 16.07
CA PHE A 160 0.20 -5.34 15.94
C PHE A 160 1.53 -5.83 16.47
N ALA A 161 2.60 -5.07 16.23
CA ALA A 161 3.89 -5.32 16.86
C ALA A 161 3.86 -5.14 18.38
N HIS A 162 3.19 -4.09 18.87
CA HIS A 162 3.02 -3.85 20.31
C HIS A 162 2.23 -4.99 20.99
N LEU A 163 1.23 -5.55 20.32
CA LEU A 163 0.50 -6.74 20.80
C LEU A 163 1.30 -8.04 20.67
N CYS A 164 2.50 -8.01 20.10
CA CYS A 164 3.35 -9.18 19.87
C CYS A 164 2.59 -10.31 19.15
N ALA A 165 1.81 -10.00 18.11
CA ALA A 165 1.13 -11.03 17.34
C ALA A 165 2.11 -12.06 16.75
N ASP A 166 1.73 -13.33 16.69
CA ASP A 166 2.60 -14.38 16.14
C ASP A 166 2.54 -14.39 14.61
N PHE A 167 1.35 -14.13 14.07
CA PHE A 167 1.10 -13.94 12.65
C PHE A 167 0.21 -12.73 12.41
N ILE A 168 0.46 -12.04 11.30
CA ILE A 168 -0.33 -10.87 10.87
C ILE A 168 -0.61 -11.03 9.39
N CYS A 169 -1.88 -11.17 8.99
CA CYS A 169 -2.28 -11.22 7.60
C CYS A 169 -3.28 -10.12 7.28
N ILE A 170 -2.79 -9.00 6.74
CA ILE A 170 -3.58 -7.78 6.60
C ILE A 170 -3.47 -7.19 5.20
N LEU A 171 -4.41 -6.31 4.88
CA LEU A 171 -4.36 -5.47 3.70
C LEU A 171 -3.72 -4.13 4.04
N HIS A 172 -2.77 -3.67 3.23
CA HIS A 172 -2.27 -2.30 3.29
C HIS A 172 -1.71 -1.85 1.93
N PRO A 173 -1.53 -0.53 1.68
CA PRO A 173 -0.88 -0.05 0.46
C PRO A 173 0.52 -0.63 0.28
N LEU A 174 0.88 -1.06 -0.93
CA LEU A 174 2.22 -1.59 -1.24
C LEU A 174 3.33 -0.58 -0.90
N SER A 175 3.03 0.71 -1.05
CA SER A 175 3.96 1.81 -0.73
C SER A 175 4.49 1.85 0.71
N TYR A 176 3.88 1.13 1.65
CA TYR A 176 4.43 1.01 3.01
C TYR A 176 5.77 0.26 2.99
N LEU A 177 5.88 -0.78 2.17
CA LEU A 177 7.10 -1.58 2.07
C LEU A 177 8.07 -1.01 1.05
N ILE A 178 7.60 -0.71 -0.16
CA ILE A 178 8.51 -0.44 -1.29
C ILE A 178 9.12 0.98 -1.27
N LYS A 179 8.57 1.90 -0.47
CA LYS A 179 9.15 3.23 -0.27
C LYS A 179 10.01 3.22 0.97
N GLU A 180 11.32 3.37 0.79
CA GLU A 180 12.29 3.26 1.87
C GLU A 180 11.98 4.19 3.07
N SER A 181 11.48 5.40 2.81
CA SER A 181 11.11 6.34 3.88
C SER A 181 9.93 5.87 4.72
N ASN A 182 8.92 5.26 4.10
CA ASN A 182 7.80 4.64 4.81
C ASN A 182 8.26 3.37 5.52
N PHE A 183 9.06 2.54 4.86
CA PHE A 183 9.63 1.35 5.49
C PHE A 183 10.37 1.75 6.76
N LYS A 184 11.34 2.67 6.66
CA LYS A 184 12.15 3.16 7.80
C LYS A 184 11.31 3.75 8.93
N SER A 185 10.17 4.39 8.65
CA SER A 185 9.30 4.93 9.71
C SER A 185 8.59 3.83 10.52
N MET A 186 8.50 2.61 9.97
CA MET A 186 7.93 1.42 10.63
C MET A 186 8.97 0.56 11.35
N LYS A 187 10.11 1.15 11.79
CA LYS A 187 11.24 0.41 12.39
C LYS A 187 10.90 -0.53 13.54
N LYS A 188 9.92 -0.19 14.37
CA LYS A 188 9.48 -1.08 15.46
C LYS A 188 8.76 -2.33 14.93
N PHE A 189 8.10 -2.25 13.78
CA PHE A 189 7.43 -3.37 13.15
C PHE A 189 8.43 -4.30 12.47
N TYR A 190 9.15 -3.83 11.45
CA TYR A 190 9.98 -4.71 10.63
C TYR A 190 11.16 -5.35 11.39
N LYS A 191 11.58 -4.79 12.53
CA LYS A 191 12.59 -5.41 13.40
C LYS A 191 12.11 -6.68 14.11
N ASN A 192 10.80 -6.90 14.17
CA ASN A 192 10.19 -8.00 14.92
C ASN A 192 9.37 -8.93 14.02
N TYR A 193 9.36 -8.69 12.70
CA TYR A 193 8.54 -9.42 11.75
C TYR A 193 9.22 -9.53 10.41
N ILE A 194 9.02 -10.68 9.75
CA ILE A 194 9.40 -10.93 8.36
C ILE A 194 8.14 -11.09 7.50
N LEU A 195 8.18 -10.57 6.27
CA LEU A 195 7.14 -10.83 5.26
C LEU A 195 7.38 -12.23 4.68
N VAL A 196 6.45 -13.17 4.93
CA VAL A 196 6.59 -14.58 4.51
C VAL A 196 5.81 -14.90 3.24
N ASP A 197 4.71 -14.20 2.99
CA ASP A 197 3.94 -14.33 1.75
C ASP A 197 3.23 -13.00 1.43
N SER A 198 2.97 -12.75 0.15
CA SER A 198 2.39 -11.50 -0.30
C SER A 198 1.67 -11.64 -1.63
N LEU A 199 0.49 -11.04 -1.74
CA LEU A 199 -0.27 -10.94 -2.98
C LEU A 199 -0.74 -9.50 -3.22
N ILE A 200 -0.48 -8.96 -4.40
CA ILE A 200 -0.94 -7.64 -4.83
C ILE A 200 -2.30 -7.76 -5.53
N ILE A 201 -3.21 -6.89 -5.14
CA ILE A 201 -4.51 -6.69 -5.78
C ILE A 201 -4.72 -5.21 -6.12
N SER A 202 -5.59 -4.94 -7.08
CA SER A 202 -5.99 -3.57 -7.43
C SER A 202 -6.95 -2.98 -6.41
N SER A 203 -6.78 -1.70 -6.07
CA SER A 203 -7.77 -0.94 -5.29
C SER A 203 -9.14 -0.83 -5.97
N GLU A 204 -9.21 -1.11 -7.28
CA GLU A 204 -10.46 -1.19 -8.05
C GLU A 204 -11.48 -2.14 -7.41
N VAL A 205 -11.00 -3.21 -6.77
CA VAL A 205 -11.85 -4.19 -6.07
C VAL A 205 -12.74 -3.53 -5.00
N PHE A 206 -12.27 -2.46 -4.37
CA PHE A 206 -12.99 -1.73 -3.33
C PHE A 206 -13.72 -0.50 -3.88
N CYS A 207 -13.10 0.19 -4.84
CA CYS A 207 -13.59 1.46 -5.38
C CYS A 207 -13.55 1.45 -6.93
N PRO A 208 -14.41 0.69 -7.61
CA PRO A 208 -14.32 0.46 -9.06
C PRO A 208 -14.54 1.72 -9.90
N ASN A 209 -15.24 2.71 -9.35
CA ASN A 209 -15.52 3.97 -10.04
C ASN A 209 -14.39 5.02 -9.87
N SER A 210 -13.23 4.64 -9.32
CA SER A 210 -12.10 5.55 -9.13
C SER A 210 -11.40 5.87 -10.45
N LEU A 211 -10.94 7.12 -10.60
CA LEU A 211 -10.19 7.56 -11.79
C LEU A 211 -8.79 6.96 -11.91
N SER A 212 -8.25 6.40 -10.83
CA SER A 212 -6.94 5.73 -10.82
C SER A 212 -6.89 4.70 -9.72
N PHE A 213 -6.32 3.55 -10.02
CA PHE A 213 -6.15 2.47 -9.07
C PHE A 213 -4.71 2.41 -8.54
N PHE A 214 -4.54 1.89 -7.33
CA PHE A 214 -3.24 1.71 -6.70
C PHE A 214 -3.13 0.29 -6.13
N PRO A 215 -1.89 -0.22 -5.96
CA PRO A 215 -1.69 -1.56 -5.44
C PRO A 215 -1.96 -1.63 -3.94
N ILE A 216 -2.80 -2.59 -3.57
CA ILE A 216 -2.99 -3.05 -2.20
C ILE A 216 -2.26 -4.38 -2.07
N LEU A 217 -1.49 -4.53 -1.00
CA LEU A 217 -0.81 -5.76 -0.63
C LEU A 217 -1.63 -6.50 0.41
N ILE A 218 -2.00 -7.74 0.13
CA ILE A 218 -2.36 -8.74 1.12
C ILE A 218 -1.04 -9.32 1.61
N ALA A 219 -0.64 -8.98 2.83
CA ALA A 219 0.68 -9.29 3.36
C ALA A 219 0.56 -10.21 4.56
N LEU A 220 1.23 -11.36 4.52
CA LEU A 220 1.40 -12.25 5.65
C LEU A 220 2.78 -12.05 6.26
N TYR A 221 2.78 -11.62 7.52
CA TYR A 221 3.96 -11.48 8.35
C TYR A 221 3.98 -12.54 9.44
N LYS A 222 5.19 -12.97 9.80
CA LYS A 222 5.45 -13.84 10.95
C LYS A 222 6.36 -13.09 11.92
N ARG A 223 6.09 -13.22 13.23
CA ARG A 223 6.98 -12.69 14.26
C ARG A 223 8.34 -13.36 14.19
N ASP A 224 9.38 -12.55 14.21
CA ASP A 224 10.76 -12.98 14.04
C ASP A 224 11.69 -12.04 14.80
N ASN A 225 12.73 -12.58 15.45
CA ASN A 225 13.60 -11.79 16.33
C ASN A 225 14.67 -10.99 15.56
N GLU A 226 14.95 -11.33 14.31
CA GLU A 226 15.89 -10.62 13.44
C GLU A 226 15.15 -9.58 12.58
N GLY A 227 13.93 -9.93 12.18
CA GLY A 227 13.08 -9.09 11.34
C GLY A 227 13.57 -9.03 9.90
N MET A 228 13.18 -7.97 9.19
CA MET A 228 13.58 -7.72 7.81
C MET A 228 14.14 -6.30 7.65
N ASP A 229 15.12 -6.13 6.77
CA ASP A 229 15.61 -4.83 6.35
C ASP A 229 15.04 -4.41 4.98
N PHE A 230 15.46 -3.24 4.48
CA PHE A 230 14.97 -2.79 3.18
C PHE A 230 15.56 -3.59 2.01
N ASP A 231 16.73 -4.21 2.18
CA ASP A 231 17.32 -5.05 1.13
C ASP A 231 16.53 -6.36 0.95
N TYR A 232 16.04 -6.94 2.06
CA TYR A 232 15.06 -8.02 2.04
C TYR A 232 13.85 -7.65 1.17
N ILE A 233 13.26 -6.47 1.39
CA ILE A 233 12.10 -5.99 0.61
C ILE A 233 12.43 -5.82 -0.87
N LYS A 234 13.63 -5.31 -1.20
CA LYS A 234 14.01 -5.14 -2.61
C LYS A 234 14.20 -6.46 -3.35
N ASN A 235 14.62 -7.51 -2.64
CA ASN A 235 14.83 -8.86 -3.17
C ASN A 235 13.58 -9.75 -3.08
N HIS A 236 12.56 -9.34 -2.33
CA HIS A 236 11.31 -10.08 -2.20
C HIS A 236 10.55 -10.12 -3.54
N THR A 237 10.10 -11.30 -3.95
CA THR A 237 9.26 -11.47 -5.15
C THR A 237 7.81 -11.18 -4.81
N PHE A 238 7.33 -10.01 -5.21
CA PHE A 238 5.93 -9.66 -5.12
C PHE A 238 5.15 -10.36 -6.23
N LYS A 239 4.03 -10.99 -5.88
CA LYS A 239 3.11 -11.63 -6.83
C LYS A 239 1.83 -10.83 -6.93
N THR A 240 1.20 -10.82 -8.10
CA THR A 240 -0.10 -10.20 -8.32
C THR A 240 -1.17 -11.28 -8.49
N ILE A 241 -2.44 -10.91 -8.29
CA ILE A 241 -3.57 -11.83 -8.49
C ILE A 241 -3.71 -12.29 -9.95
N GLU A 242 -3.15 -11.54 -10.89
CA GLU A 242 -3.07 -11.86 -12.32
C GLU A 242 -1.87 -12.77 -12.66
N ASN A 243 -1.23 -13.37 -11.65
CA ASN A 243 -0.05 -14.24 -11.78
C ASN A 243 1.19 -13.56 -12.38
N LYS A 244 1.29 -12.23 -12.28
CA LYS A 244 2.54 -11.50 -12.56
C LYS A 244 3.41 -11.47 -11.31
N SER A 245 4.70 -11.26 -11.49
CA SER A 245 5.60 -11.11 -10.35
C SER A 245 6.80 -10.23 -10.67
N PHE A 246 7.32 -9.54 -9.67
CA PHE A 246 8.52 -8.70 -9.81
C PHE A 246 9.28 -8.56 -8.50
N ARG A 247 10.57 -8.20 -8.58
CA ARG A 247 11.37 -7.68 -7.46
C ARG A 247 11.74 -6.22 -7.72
N LEU A 248 11.96 -5.43 -6.67
CA LEU A 248 12.42 -4.05 -6.87
C LEU A 248 13.83 -4.01 -7.43
N ASN A 249 14.69 -4.94 -7.01
CA ASN A 249 16.07 -5.05 -7.52
C ASN A 249 16.16 -5.51 -8.99
N ASP A 250 15.04 -5.91 -9.62
CA ASP A 250 15.02 -6.22 -11.06
C ASP A 250 15.00 -4.93 -11.91
N PHE A 251 14.77 -3.77 -11.29
CA PHE A 251 14.69 -2.48 -11.96
C PHE A 251 15.68 -1.48 -11.39
N ASP A 252 16.19 -0.63 -12.28
CA ASP A 252 16.81 0.64 -11.90
C ASP A 252 15.77 1.76 -12.01
N PHE A 253 15.95 2.82 -11.21
CA PHE A 253 14.96 3.86 -11.02
C PHE A 253 15.53 5.25 -11.30
N ILE A 254 14.72 6.11 -11.91
CA ILE A 254 15.14 7.44 -12.33
C ILE A 254 15.64 8.31 -11.17
N SER A 255 15.18 8.07 -9.94
CA SER A 255 15.64 8.80 -8.75
C SER A 255 17.13 8.65 -8.44
N ASN A 256 17.79 7.62 -8.98
CA ASN A 256 19.24 7.50 -8.89
C ASN A 256 19.97 8.57 -9.71
N TYR A 257 19.29 9.16 -10.70
CA TYR A 257 19.87 10.08 -11.67
C TYR A 257 19.35 11.53 -11.54
N ILE A 258 18.10 11.71 -11.11
CA ILE A 258 17.45 13.04 -11.04
C ILE A 258 16.94 13.40 -9.64
N ASP A 259 16.83 14.69 -9.35
CA ASP A 259 16.06 15.14 -8.18
C ASP A 259 14.57 15.04 -8.49
N LYS A 260 13.81 14.41 -7.59
CA LYS A 260 12.36 14.26 -7.72
C LYS A 260 11.55 15.34 -6.99
N TYR A 261 12.17 15.96 -5.99
CA TYR A 261 11.57 16.95 -5.11
C TYR A 261 12.20 18.32 -5.31
N PRO A 262 11.53 19.42 -4.88
CA PRO A 262 12.06 20.77 -5.00
C PRO A 262 13.49 20.89 -4.48
N ASN A 263 14.38 21.41 -5.34
CA ASN A 263 15.82 21.39 -5.14
C ASN A 263 16.44 22.80 -5.25
N LYS A 264 15.66 23.85 -4.95
CA LYS A 264 16.09 25.27 -5.06
C LYS A 264 17.34 25.59 -4.24
N ASN A 265 17.62 24.82 -3.20
CA ASN A 265 18.82 24.95 -2.37
C ASN A 265 20.06 24.25 -2.97
N LYS A 266 19.88 23.37 -3.97
CA LYS A 266 20.95 22.61 -4.62
C LYS A 266 21.30 23.14 -6.01
N VAL A 267 20.31 23.61 -6.76
CA VAL A 267 20.47 24.10 -8.13
C VAL A 267 20.17 25.60 -8.16
N LEU A 268 21.18 26.40 -8.50
CA LEU A 268 21.03 27.84 -8.59
C LEU A 268 20.12 28.21 -9.78
N SER A 269 19.33 29.28 -9.63
CA SER A 269 18.47 29.80 -10.70
C SER A 269 19.23 30.09 -12.00
N SER A 270 20.52 30.43 -11.93
CA SER A 270 21.38 30.68 -13.10
C SER A 270 21.79 29.42 -13.86
N GLN A 271 21.75 28.25 -13.22
CA GLN A 271 22.11 26.95 -13.82
C GLN A 271 20.88 26.23 -14.40
N LYS A 272 19.68 26.72 -14.08
CA LYS A 272 18.40 26.16 -14.45
C LYS A 272 18.11 26.42 -15.93
N VAL A 273 18.02 25.36 -16.73
CA VAL A 273 17.60 25.43 -18.14
C VAL A 273 16.11 25.16 -18.33
N ALA A 274 15.47 24.48 -17.37
CA ALA A 274 14.05 24.17 -17.39
C ALA A 274 13.52 23.92 -15.97
N MET A 275 12.19 23.80 -15.83
CA MET A 275 11.53 23.42 -14.58
C MET A 275 10.63 22.21 -14.82
N PHE A 276 10.63 21.30 -13.85
CA PHE A 276 9.77 20.14 -13.81
C PHE A 276 8.88 20.19 -12.56
N TYR A 277 7.66 19.68 -12.64
CA TYR A 277 6.84 19.50 -11.44
C TYR A 277 7.31 18.27 -10.67
N THR A 278 7.36 18.34 -9.35
CA THR A 278 7.74 17.21 -8.48
C THR A 278 7.04 15.89 -8.85
N MET A 279 7.80 14.81 -8.88
CA MET A 279 7.32 13.46 -9.23
C MET A 279 7.59 12.50 -8.07
N ARG A 280 6.54 11.98 -7.44
CA ARG A 280 6.71 11.10 -6.27
C ARG A 280 6.91 9.65 -6.67
N ASP A 281 6.01 9.18 -7.52
CA ASP A 281 5.85 7.83 -8.04
C ASP A 281 5.08 7.90 -9.37
N ILE A 282 4.91 6.76 -10.04
CA ILE A 282 4.20 6.65 -11.31
C ILE A 282 2.74 7.15 -11.19
N ASN A 283 2.04 6.83 -10.09
CA ASN A 283 0.68 7.32 -9.87
C ASN A 283 0.61 8.85 -9.74
N ALA A 284 1.59 9.48 -9.10
CA ALA A 284 1.70 10.94 -9.06
C ALA A 284 1.97 11.52 -10.46
N LEU A 285 2.88 10.91 -11.23
CA LEU A 285 3.21 11.32 -12.60
C LEU A 285 1.99 11.29 -13.53
N ARG A 286 1.12 10.28 -13.37
CA ARG A 286 -0.14 10.17 -14.13
C ARG A 286 -1.00 11.42 -14.01
N ARG A 287 -1.07 12.03 -12.82
CA ARG A 287 -1.91 13.20 -12.51
C ARG A 287 -1.19 14.53 -12.66
N SER A 288 0.12 14.58 -12.44
CA SER A 288 0.88 15.83 -12.41
C SER A 288 1.25 16.32 -13.81
N LYS A 289 1.48 17.62 -13.99
CA LYS A 289 2.22 18.11 -15.16
C LYS A 289 3.68 17.64 -15.09
N THR A 290 4.37 17.62 -16.21
CA THR A 290 5.80 17.31 -16.32
C THR A 290 6.58 18.61 -16.34
N PHE A 291 6.98 19.11 -17.52
CA PHE A 291 7.59 20.42 -17.66
C PHE A 291 6.60 21.55 -17.32
N ILE A 292 7.09 22.57 -16.60
CA ILE A 292 6.30 23.74 -16.19
C ILE A 292 7.01 25.03 -16.58
N THR A 293 6.24 26.04 -16.98
CA THR A 293 6.77 27.35 -17.39
C THR A 293 6.79 28.36 -16.24
N LYS A 294 5.84 28.25 -15.30
CA LYS A 294 5.75 29.11 -14.12
C LYS A 294 6.36 28.42 -12.91
N ASP A 295 7.24 29.13 -12.21
CA ASP A 295 7.83 28.65 -10.96
C ASP A 295 6.77 28.49 -9.86
N CYS A 296 6.95 27.49 -8.99
CA CYS A 296 6.10 27.23 -7.84
C CYS A 296 6.87 26.49 -6.73
N ASN A 297 6.22 26.26 -5.59
CA ASN A 297 6.83 25.53 -4.46
C ASN A 297 7.17 24.08 -4.78
N ASN A 298 6.51 23.50 -5.79
CA ASN A 298 6.71 22.12 -6.23
C ASN A 298 7.67 22.00 -7.43
N ALA A 299 8.28 23.11 -7.86
CA ALA A 299 9.18 23.12 -9.00
C ALA A 299 10.53 22.49 -8.63
N VAL A 300 10.98 21.59 -9.50
CA VAL A 300 12.34 21.06 -9.54
C VAL A 300 13.10 21.82 -10.63
N TYR A 301 14.25 22.39 -10.27
CA TYR A 301 15.12 23.09 -11.20
C TYR A 301 16.01 22.09 -11.91
N ILE A 302 15.99 22.14 -13.24
CA ILE A 302 16.70 21.20 -14.10
C ILE A 302 17.98 21.87 -14.60
N PRO A 303 19.18 21.38 -14.23
CA PRO A 303 20.42 21.81 -14.84
C PRO A 303 20.59 21.19 -16.24
N LYS A 304 21.40 21.80 -17.09
CA LYS A 304 21.66 21.33 -18.47
C LYS A 304 22.06 19.85 -18.52
N SER A 305 22.90 19.40 -17.58
CA SER A 305 23.41 18.03 -17.50
C SER A 305 22.37 16.96 -17.19
N LYS A 306 21.17 17.33 -16.71
CA LYS A 306 20.10 16.38 -16.40
C LYS A 306 18.88 16.51 -17.32
N TYR A 307 18.90 17.46 -18.26
CA TYR A 307 17.73 17.81 -19.06
C TYR A 307 17.12 16.61 -19.79
N SER A 308 17.96 15.79 -20.43
CA SER A 308 17.54 14.61 -21.19
C SER A 308 16.85 13.55 -20.32
N LEU A 309 17.28 13.38 -19.07
CA LEU A 309 16.64 12.46 -18.12
C LEU A 309 15.24 12.94 -17.69
N TYR A 310 14.99 14.26 -17.63
CA TYR A 310 13.63 14.76 -17.43
C TYR A 310 12.79 14.64 -18.71
N CYS A 311 13.40 14.72 -19.91
CA CYS A 311 12.73 14.36 -21.16
C CYS A 311 12.32 12.89 -21.17
N PHE A 312 13.17 11.99 -20.68
CA PHE A 312 12.83 10.58 -20.50
C PHE A 312 11.57 10.39 -19.64
N VAL A 313 11.47 11.04 -18.48
CA VAL A 313 10.27 10.98 -17.62
C VAL A 313 9.03 11.53 -18.34
N ASP A 314 9.17 12.65 -19.03
CA ASP A 314 8.07 13.26 -19.78
C ASP A 314 7.57 12.34 -20.92
N VAL A 315 8.48 11.59 -21.54
CA VAL A 315 8.17 10.55 -22.53
C VAL A 315 7.57 9.30 -21.89
N PHE A 316 8.10 8.84 -20.75
CA PHE A 316 7.50 7.74 -19.97
C PHE A 316 6.04 8.02 -19.63
N LYS A 317 5.69 9.28 -19.31
CA LYS A 317 4.31 9.67 -19.06
C LYS A 317 3.39 9.43 -20.29
N GLN A 318 3.91 9.53 -21.51
CA GLN A 318 3.12 9.31 -22.72
C GLN A 318 2.73 7.82 -22.91
N ILE A 319 3.50 6.89 -22.33
CA ILE A 319 3.21 5.45 -22.36
C ILE A 319 2.55 4.93 -21.07
N ILE A 320 2.13 5.83 -20.16
CA ILE A 320 1.67 5.44 -18.83
C ILE A 320 0.40 4.58 -18.82
N SER A 321 -0.36 4.56 -19.93
CA SER A 321 -1.49 3.65 -20.14
C SER A 321 -1.07 2.19 -20.24
N HIS A 322 0.18 1.93 -20.65
CA HIS A 322 0.78 0.59 -20.77
C HIS A 322 1.46 0.14 -19.48
N ILE A 323 1.37 0.95 -18.41
CA ILE A 323 1.98 0.65 -17.11
C ILE A 323 0.91 0.06 -16.18
N PRO A 324 1.11 -1.18 -15.70
CA PRO A 324 0.15 -1.85 -14.86
C PRO A 324 -0.02 -1.16 -13.51
N TYR A 325 -1.20 -1.32 -12.90
CA TYR A 325 -1.53 -0.68 -11.64
C TYR A 325 -0.53 -1.01 -10.51
N TYR A 326 0.04 -2.22 -10.53
CA TYR A 326 0.93 -2.69 -9.47
C TYR A 326 2.28 -1.97 -9.43
N PHE A 327 2.67 -1.30 -10.52
CA PHE A 327 3.82 -0.39 -10.52
C PHE A 327 3.46 1.04 -10.11
N GLY A 328 2.18 1.37 -9.89
CA GLY A 328 1.75 2.73 -9.61
C GLY A 328 2.42 3.38 -8.38
N ASN A 329 2.87 2.60 -7.39
CA ASN A 329 3.60 3.10 -6.22
C ASN A 329 5.14 3.09 -6.38
N CYS A 330 5.66 2.51 -7.46
CA CYS A 330 7.07 2.51 -7.81
C CYS A 330 7.48 3.87 -8.37
N ASP A 331 8.79 4.11 -8.37
CA ASP A 331 9.37 5.20 -9.15
C ASP A 331 9.38 4.84 -10.65
N VAL A 332 9.66 5.83 -11.49
CA VAL A 332 9.85 5.59 -12.93
C VAL A 332 11.08 4.71 -13.13
N MET A 333 10.89 3.59 -13.82
CA MET A 333 11.93 2.63 -14.16
C MET A 333 12.76 3.13 -15.33
N ILE A 334 14.04 2.77 -15.36
CA ILE A 334 14.97 3.13 -16.44
C ILE A 334 15.99 2.01 -16.67
N ASP A 335 16.32 1.74 -17.92
CA ASP A 335 17.58 1.12 -18.33
C ASP A 335 18.51 2.27 -18.74
N TYR A 336 19.40 2.69 -17.84
CA TYR A 336 20.19 3.90 -18.03
C TYR A 336 21.11 3.80 -19.24
N ASP A 337 21.75 2.65 -19.45
CA ASP A 337 22.64 2.41 -20.60
C ASP A 337 21.86 2.35 -21.91
N GLY A 338 20.67 1.74 -21.89
CA GLY A 338 19.74 1.77 -23.03
C GLY A 338 19.27 3.19 -23.36
N PHE A 339 18.95 3.99 -22.33
CA PHE A 339 18.56 5.38 -22.48
C PHE A 339 19.67 6.22 -23.13
N LEU A 340 20.91 6.09 -22.66
CA LEU A 340 22.05 6.86 -23.21
C LEU A 340 22.25 6.64 -24.71
N LYS A 341 21.96 5.43 -25.22
CA LYS A 341 22.03 5.13 -26.67
C LYS A 341 20.93 5.80 -27.49
N LEU A 342 19.86 6.24 -26.85
CA LEU A 342 18.67 6.83 -27.46
C LEU A 342 18.39 8.25 -26.94
N GLU A 343 19.35 8.90 -26.30
CA GLU A 343 19.17 10.17 -25.58
C GLU A 343 18.52 11.25 -26.46
N ASP A 344 19.03 11.44 -27.68
CA ASP A 344 18.49 12.41 -28.65
C ASP A 344 17.05 12.07 -29.08
N GLU A 345 16.72 10.79 -29.20
CA GLU A 345 15.37 10.34 -29.56
C GLU A 345 14.38 10.68 -28.44
N PHE A 346 14.77 10.51 -27.16
CA PHE A 346 13.95 10.90 -26.02
C PHE A 346 13.76 12.42 -25.92
N ILE A 347 14.81 13.20 -26.17
CA ILE A 347 14.69 14.67 -26.23
C ILE A 347 13.70 15.07 -27.32
N LYS A 348 13.86 14.53 -28.54
CA LYS A 348 12.98 14.82 -29.67
C LYS A 348 11.53 14.40 -29.41
N SER A 349 11.31 13.22 -28.83
CA SER A 349 9.96 12.74 -28.47
C SER A 349 9.32 13.59 -27.36
N SER A 350 10.10 14.08 -26.39
CA SER A 350 9.59 14.98 -25.35
C SER A 350 9.18 16.34 -25.92
N GLN A 351 9.95 16.87 -26.88
CA GLN A 351 9.68 18.17 -27.51
C GLN A 351 8.50 18.11 -28.50
N THR A 352 8.43 17.06 -29.31
CA THR A 352 7.39 16.92 -30.36
C THR A 352 6.12 16.24 -29.87
N LYS A 353 6.17 15.54 -28.72
CA LYS A 353 5.10 14.64 -28.23
C LYS A 353 4.77 13.50 -29.19
N ILE A 354 5.74 13.10 -30.02
CA ILE A 354 5.62 11.98 -30.96
C ILE A 354 6.60 10.89 -30.54
N LEU A 355 6.07 9.69 -30.27
CA LEU A 355 6.85 8.50 -29.95
C LEU A 355 7.28 7.81 -31.24
N ASN A 356 8.59 7.59 -31.42
CA ASN A 356 9.09 6.79 -32.53
C ASN A 356 9.21 5.30 -32.14
N SER A 357 9.40 4.43 -33.13
CA SER A 357 9.48 2.98 -32.90
C SER A 357 10.60 2.60 -31.94
N LYS A 358 11.78 3.21 -32.02
CA LYS A 358 12.91 2.90 -31.12
C LYS A 358 12.57 3.18 -29.65
N VAL A 359 11.87 4.28 -29.38
CA VAL A 359 11.43 4.65 -28.02
C VAL A 359 10.36 3.69 -27.53
N MET A 360 9.41 3.29 -28.39
CA MET A 360 8.40 2.29 -28.03
C MET A 360 9.03 0.93 -27.73
N ASP A 361 9.96 0.48 -28.57
CA ASP A 361 10.70 -0.77 -28.41
C ASP A 361 11.54 -0.75 -27.13
N TYR A 362 12.15 0.40 -26.79
CA TYR A 362 12.83 0.58 -25.51
C TYR A 362 11.90 0.28 -24.32
N PHE A 363 10.69 0.85 -24.28
CA PHE A 363 9.79 0.62 -23.15
C PHE A 363 9.23 -0.81 -23.10
N LYS A 364 8.97 -1.41 -24.26
CA LYS A 364 8.59 -2.83 -24.35
C LYS A 364 9.69 -3.73 -23.80
N ASN A 365 10.95 -3.43 -24.08
CA ASN A 365 12.08 -4.19 -23.55
C ASN A 365 12.33 -3.93 -22.06
N LEU A 366 12.12 -2.70 -21.59
CA LEU A 366 12.26 -2.32 -20.18
C LEU A 366 11.22 -3.03 -19.31
N LEU A 367 9.97 -3.08 -19.76
CA LEU A 367 8.84 -3.61 -18.99
C LEU A 367 8.55 -5.08 -19.29
N ARG A 368 9.03 -5.59 -20.43
CA ARG A 368 8.89 -7.00 -20.85
C ARG A 368 7.43 -7.45 -20.78
N ASP A 369 7.15 -8.50 -20.02
CA ASP A 369 5.82 -9.07 -19.85
C ASP A 369 4.90 -8.22 -18.96
N HIS A 370 5.40 -7.12 -18.39
CA HIS A 370 4.60 -6.13 -17.67
C HIS A 370 4.08 -5.00 -18.56
N TYR A 371 4.50 -4.91 -19.82
CA TYR A 371 3.94 -3.94 -20.76
C TYR A 371 2.50 -4.34 -21.13
N GLU A 372 1.51 -3.52 -20.80
CA GLU A 372 0.11 -3.76 -21.17
C GLU A 372 -0.17 -3.20 -22.57
N ASP A 373 -0.69 -4.00 -23.50
CA ASP A 373 -0.97 -3.57 -24.88
C ASP A 373 -2.17 -2.63 -25.01
#